data_AF-A0AAW0JR88-F1
#
_entry.id   AF-A0AAW0JR88-F1
#
_cell.length_a   1.000
_cell.length_b   1.000
_cell.length_c   1.000
_cell.angle_alpha   90.00
_cell.angle_beta   90.00
_cell.angle_gamma   90.00
#
_symmetry.space_group_name_H-M   'P 1'
#
loop_
_entity.id
_entity.type
_entity.pdbx_description
1 polymer ?
#
loop_
_entity_poly.entity_id
_entity_poly.type
_entity_poly.pdbx_seq_one_letter_code
_entity_poly.pdbx_strand_id
1 'polypeptide(L)'
;GSSKIRGIMCYSPQLIRMPVDAKAFEKMKYLKILMVPNVCICEELKYLPNGLTLLQWPEFPFSLPSKYYPQQLVALEMSNSLIRLERTIKLGSSKIRGIMCYSPQLIRMPVDAKAFEKMKYLKFLMVPNVCICEELKYLPNGLTLLQWPEFPFSLPSKYYPQQLVALEMSNSLIRLERTIKLDCKILSYLPDDIYKLQLLTILDIPTAKLRQTSDYFDGFSRIGFLMLDFVSFRGNKNISELD
;
A
#
# COMPACT_ATOMS: atom_id res chain seq x y z
N GLY A 1 -14.11 -24.84 -12.77
CA GLY A 1 -12.63 -24.91 -12.66
C GLY A 1 -12.11 -26.34 -12.57
N SER A 2 -10.80 -26.53 -12.74
CA SER A 2 -10.09 -27.82 -12.62
C SER A 2 -8.94 -27.72 -11.61
N SER A 3 -8.57 -28.83 -10.98
CA SER A 3 -7.44 -28.89 -10.04
C SER A 3 -6.09 -28.63 -10.71
N LYS A 4 -5.97 -28.83 -12.03
CA LYS A 4 -4.71 -28.58 -12.76
C LYS A 4 -4.32 -27.09 -12.84
N ILE A 5 -5.27 -26.18 -12.63
CA ILE A 5 -5.05 -24.73 -12.78
C ILE A 5 -4.25 -24.22 -11.56
N ARG A 6 -3.14 -23.52 -11.85
CA ARG A 6 -2.26 -22.92 -10.84
C ARG A 6 -2.27 -21.39 -10.83
N GLY A 7 -2.66 -20.76 -11.93
CA GLY A 7 -2.75 -19.32 -12.04
C GLY A 7 -3.90 -18.92 -12.94
N ILE A 8 -4.56 -17.82 -12.59
CA ILE A 8 -5.54 -17.13 -13.43
C ILE A 8 -5.13 -15.67 -13.46
N MET A 9 -4.95 -15.15 -14.67
CA MET A 9 -4.78 -13.74 -14.93
C MET A 9 -5.82 -13.34 -15.97
N CYS A 10 -6.72 -12.44 -15.59
CA CYS A 10 -7.74 -11.90 -16.48
C CYS A 10 -7.57 -10.39 -16.49
N TYR A 11 -7.06 -9.87 -17.60
CA TYR A 11 -6.89 -8.44 -17.80
C TYR A 11 -7.95 -7.96 -18.76
N SER A 12 -8.74 -7.00 -18.32
CA SER A 12 -9.64 -6.23 -19.17
C SER A 12 -9.21 -4.77 -19.13
N PRO A 13 -9.16 -4.06 -20.27
CA PRO A 13 -8.85 -2.63 -20.30
C PRO A 13 -9.96 -1.78 -19.66
N GLN A 14 -11.17 -2.33 -19.52
CA GLN A 14 -12.34 -1.67 -18.92
C GLN A 14 -13.04 -2.60 -17.94
N LEU A 15 -13.80 -2.05 -16.99
CA LEU A 15 -14.58 -2.85 -16.05
C LEU A 15 -15.62 -3.70 -16.80
N ILE A 16 -15.52 -5.03 -16.68
CA ILE A 16 -16.48 -5.96 -17.27
C ILE A 16 -17.24 -6.72 -16.18
N ARG A 17 -18.53 -6.98 -16.42
CA ARG A 17 -19.32 -7.90 -15.61
C ARG A 17 -19.17 -9.31 -16.16
N MET A 18 -18.66 -10.23 -15.35
CA MET A 18 -18.52 -11.63 -15.73
C MET A 18 -19.49 -12.51 -14.94
N PRO A 19 -20.27 -13.38 -15.60
CA PRO A 19 -21.07 -14.40 -14.92
C PRO A 19 -20.14 -15.48 -14.38
N VAL A 20 -19.74 -15.35 -13.11
CA VAL A 20 -18.92 -16.33 -12.39
C VAL A 20 -19.79 -17.02 -11.36
N ASP A 21 -19.95 -18.34 -11.51
CA ASP A 21 -20.67 -19.18 -10.56
C ASP A 21 -20.06 -19.11 -9.15
N ALA A 22 -20.90 -19.09 -8.12
CA ALA A 22 -20.48 -19.03 -6.72
C ALA A 22 -19.47 -20.12 -6.29
N LYS A 23 -19.40 -21.26 -6.98
CA LYS A 23 -18.48 -22.39 -6.75
C LYS A 23 -17.38 -22.49 -7.83
N ALA A 24 -17.19 -21.47 -8.67
CA ALA A 24 -16.24 -21.51 -9.80
C ALA A 24 -14.83 -22.00 -9.41
N PHE A 25 -14.34 -21.60 -8.22
CA PHE A 25 -13.02 -21.92 -7.70
C PHE A 25 -12.95 -23.18 -6.83
N GLU A 26 -14.07 -23.83 -6.49
CA GLU A 26 -14.15 -24.96 -5.54
C GLU A 26 -13.20 -26.12 -5.93
N LYS A 27 -13.12 -26.42 -7.23
CA LYS A 27 -12.27 -27.50 -7.75
C LYS A 27 -10.80 -27.08 -7.98
N MET A 28 -10.46 -25.79 -7.88
CA MET A 28 -9.13 -25.24 -8.19
C MET A 28 -8.20 -25.26 -6.96
N LYS A 29 -8.05 -26.42 -6.32
CA LYS A 29 -7.31 -26.59 -5.04
C LYS A 29 -5.84 -26.16 -5.10
N TYR A 30 -5.23 -26.15 -6.29
CA TYR A 30 -3.82 -25.78 -6.49
C TYR A 30 -3.61 -24.38 -7.08
N LEU A 31 -4.66 -23.56 -7.14
CA LEU A 31 -4.55 -22.17 -7.57
C LEU A 31 -3.67 -21.37 -6.58
N LYS A 32 -2.65 -20.71 -7.13
CA LYS A 32 -1.66 -19.90 -6.41
C LYS A 32 -1.77 -18.42 -6.74
N ILE A 33 -2.13 -18.10 -7.98
CA ILE A 33 -2.20 -16.73 -8.46
C ILE A 33 -3.60 -16.46 -8.98
N LEU A 34 -4.23 -15.40 -8.48
CA LEU A 34 -5.48 -14.88 -9.00
C LEU A 34 -5.33 -13.37 -9.18
N MET A 35 -5.28 -12.94 -10.44
CA MET A 35 -5.21 -11.53 -10.83
C MET A 35 -6.36 -11.24 -11.78
N VAL A 36 -7.31 -10.44 -11.33
CA VAL A 36 -8.58 -10.18 -12.01
C VAL A 36 -8.93 -8.70 -11.91
N PRO A 37 -8.03 -7.79 -12.34
CA PRO A 37 -8.36 -6.37 -12.42
C PRO A 37 -9.49 -6.11 -13.40
N ASN A 38 -10.30 -5.10 -13.11
CA ASN A 38 -11.41 -4.65 -13.96
C ASN A 38 -12.44 -5.76 -14.26
N VAL A 39 -12.62 -6.70 -13.33
CA VAL A 39 -13.64 -7.75 -13.42
C VAL A 39 -14.55 -7.68 -12.20
N CYS A 40 -15.82 -7.34 -12.45
CA CYS A 40 -16.89 -7.41 -11.47
C CYS A 40 -17.68 -8.71 -11.68
N ILE A 41 -18.00 -9.41 -10.59
CA ILE A 41 -18.80 -10.65 -10.64
C ILE A 41 -20.21 -10.39 -10.10
N CYS A 42 -21.18 -11.17 -10.58
CA CYS A 42 -22.59 -10.98 -10.23
C CYS A 42 -23.06 -11.82 -9.04
N GLU A 43 -22.28 -12.80 -8.60
CA GLU A 43 -22.63 -13.73 -7.51
C GLU A 43 -21.55 -13.76 -6.42
N GLU A 44 -21.96 -13.86 -5.16
CA GLU A 44 -21.05 -14.01 -4.04
C GLU A 44 -20.36 -15.39 -4.08
N LEU A 45 -19.03 -15.37 -3.98
CA LEU A 45 -18.23 -16.60 -3.96
C LEU A 45 -18.45 -17.38 -2.65
N LYS A 46 -18.75 -18.66 -2.78
CA LYS A 46 -18.81 -19.60 -1.64
C LYS A 46 -17.43 -20.18 -1.30
N TYR A 47 -16.51 -20.18 -2.26
CA TYR A 47 -15.20 -20.79 -2.11
C TYR A 47 -14.10 -19.96 -2.78
N LEU A 48 -12.99 -19.78 -2.06
CA LEU A 48 -11.75 -19.25 -2.60
C LEU A 48 -10.58 -20.14 -2.09
N PRO A 49 -9.60 -20.53 -2.93
CA PRO A 49 -8.57 -21.48 -2.51
C PRO A 49 -7.60 -20.91 -1.47
N ASN A 50 -7.51 -21.51 -0.28
CA ASN A 50 -6.55 -21.11 0.77
C ASN A 50 -5.07 -21.25 0.35
N GLY A 51 -4.80 -21.92 -0.77
CA GLY A 51 -3.48 -22.08 -1.34
C GLY A 51 -2.94 -20.85 -2.07
N LEU A 52 -3.74 -19.80 -2.25
CA LEU A 52 -3.34 -18.56 -2.94
C LEU A 52 -2.13 -17.89 -2.28
N THR A 53 -1.20 -17.44 -3.12
CA THR A 53 -0.01 -16.66 -2.76
C THR A 53 -0.09 -15.23 -3.24
N LEU A 54 -0.82 -14.99 -4.35
CA LEU A 54 -1.09 -13.65 -4.88
C LEU A 54 -2.58 -13.55 -5.18
N LEU A 55 -3.23 -12.54 -4.59
CA LEU A 55 -4.61 -12.17 -4.87
C LEU A 55 -4.66 -10.68 -5.22
N GLN A 56 -5.00 -10.39 -6.47
CA GLN A 56 -5.27 -9.06 -6.96
C GLN A 56 -6.69 -9.04 -7.54
N TRP A 57 -7.60 -8.38 -6.84
CA TRP A 57 -8.98 -8.25 -7.27
C TRP A 57 -9.54 -6.89 -6.81
N PRO A 58 -9.10 -5.81 -7.47
CA PRO A 58 -9.67 -4.50 -7.21
C PRO A 58 -11.16 -4.52 -7.57
N GLU A 59 -11.94 -3.68 -6.90
CA GLU A 59 -13.39 -3.55 -7.10
C GLU A 59 -14.18 -4.84 -6.83
N PHE A 60 -13.60 -5.79 -6.09
CA PHE A 60 -14.31 -7.01 -5.72
C PHE A 60 -15.62 -6.68 -4.96
N PRO A 61 -16.79 -7.07 -5.48
CA PRO A 61 -18.07 -6.50 -5.05
C PRO A 61 -18.69 -7.20 -3.83
N PHE A 62 -18.01 -8.20 -3.25
CA PHE A 62 -18.57 -9.03 -2.17
C PHE A 62 -17.62 -9.17 -0.99
N SER A 63 -18.10 -9.83 0.06
CA SER A 63 -17.26 -10.26 1.17
C SER A 63 -16.39 -11.46 0.78
N LEU A 64 -15.24 -11.64 1.44
CA LEU A 64 -14.46 -12.88 1.26
C LEU A 64 -15.18 -14.04 1.95
N PRO A 65 -15.16 -15.26 1.37
CA PRO A 65 -15.83 -16.42 1.96
C PRO A 65 -15.43 -16.64 3.43
N SER A 66 -16.40 -16.98 4.28
CA SER A 66 -16.17 -17.13 5.73
C SER A 66 -15.10 -18.16 6.11
N LYS A 67 -14.89 -19.17 5.25
CA LYS A 67 -13.89 -20.23 5.41
C LYS A 67 -12.55 -19.95 4.71
N TYR A 68 -12.36 -18.74 4.18
CA TYR A 68 -11.13 -18.34 3.52
C TYR A 68 -10.08 -17.87 4.52
N TYR A 69 -9.00 -18.65 4.65
CA TYR A 69 -7.87 -18.44 5.56
C TYR A 69 -6.55 -18.70 4.82
N PRO A 70 -6.09 -17.78 3.96
CA PRO A 70 -4.98 -18.01 3.05
C PRO A 70 -3.62 -17.85 3.74
N GLN A 71 -3.20 -18.87 4.49
CA GLN A 71 -1.92 -18.85 5.24
C GLN A 71 -0.68 -18.66 4.35
N GLN A 72 -0.81 -18.94 3.04
CA GLN A 72 0.27 -18.83 2.05
C GLN A 72 0.30 -17.48 1.32
N LEU A 73 -0.61 -16.56 1.64
CA LEU A 73 -0.71 -15.28 0.95
C LEU A 73 0.56 -14.45 1.18
N VAL A 74 1.11 -13.93 0.09
CA VAL A 74 2.31 -13.08 0.06
C VAL A 74 1.95 -11.65 -0.32
N ALA A 75 1.01 -11.48 -1.26
CA ALA A 75 0.56 -10.17 -1.68
C ALA A 75 -0.97 -10.16 -1.85
N LEU A 76 -1.58 -9.08 -1.36
CA LEU A 76 -3.00 -8.82 -1.44
C LEU A 76 -3.24 -7.40 -1.95
N GLU A 77 -4.02 -7.31 -3.02
CA GLU A 77 -4.49 -6.07 -3.63
C GLU A 77 -6.01 -6.20 -3.75
N MET A 78 -6.74 -5.39 -2.99
CA MET A 78 -8.21 -5.40 -2.92
C MET A 78 -8.76 -3.96 -2.92
N SER A 79 -8.08 -3.06 -3.62
CA SER A 79 -8.48 -1.65 -3.72
C SER A 79 -9.87 -1.50 -4.30
N ASN A 80 -10.62 -0.52 -3.81
CA ASN A 80 -12.00 -0.25 -4.21
C ASN A 80 -12.99 -1.41 -4.01
N SER A 81 -12.58 -2.48 -3.33
CA SER A 81 -13.47 -3.58 -2.98
C SER A 81 -14.27 -3.30 -1.71
N LEU A 82 -15.26 -4.15 -1.42
CA LEU A 82 -15.93 -4.15 -0.11
C LEU A 82 -15.06 -4.74 1.02
N ILE A 83 -13.84 -5.22 0.72
CA ILE A 83 -12.95 -5.81 1.71
C ILE A 83 -12.24 -4.72 2.49
N ARG A 84 -12.70 -4.50 3.72
CA ARG A 84 -12.10 -3.55 4.65
C ARG A 84 -10.69 -3.99 5.08
N LEU A 85 -9.84 -3.02 5.41
CA LEU A 85 -8.49 -3.26 5.91
C LEU A 85 -8.47 -4.20 7.13
N GLU A 86 -9.41 -4.06 8.08
CA GLU A 86 -9.54 -4.97 9.23
C GLU A 86 -9.65 -6.44 8.79
N ARG A 87 -10.45 -6.71 7.75
CA ARG A 87 -10.62 -8.07 7.23
C ARG A 87 -9.34 -8.55 6.56
N THR A 88 -8.69 -7.70 5.77
CA THR A 88 -7.37 -7.96 5.16
C THR A 88 -6.32 -8.31 6.22
N ILE A 89 -6.26 -7.55 7.31
CA ILE A 89 -5.31 -7.81 8.40
C ILE A 89 -5.61 -9.13 9.12
N LYS A 90 -6.89 -9.49 9.29
CA LYS A 90 -7.30 -10.80 9.84
C LYS A 90 -6.86 -12.00 8.99
N LEU A 91 -6.64 -11.81 7.67
CA LEU A 91 -6.03 -12.82 6.80
C LEU A 91 -4.50 -12.88 6.96
N GLY A 92 -3.93 -11.90 7.66
CA GLY A 92 -2.52 -11.70 7.92
C GLY A 92 -1.80 -12.92 8.46
N SER A 93 -0.83 -13.42 7.68
CA SER A 93 0.16 -14.36 8.14
C SER A 93 1.55 -13.71 8.12
N SER A 94 2.55 -14.38 8.70
CA SER A 94 3.93 -13.92 8.61
C SER A 94 4.43 -13.82 7.18
N LYS A 95 3.82 -14.54 6.22
CA LYS A 95 4.26 -14.60 4.82
C LYS A 95 3.85 -13.38 3.99
N ILE A 96 2.87 -12.59 4.46
CA ILE A 96 2.46 -11.39 3.73
C ILE A 96 3.62 -10.40 3.68
N ARG A 97 3.91 -9.94 2.46
CA ARG A 97 4.90 -8.93 2.11
C ARG A 97 4.25 -7.65 1.58
N GLY A 98 3.05 -7.73 0.99
CA GLY A 98 2.38 -6.57 0.42
C GLY A 98 0.89 -6.55 0.73
N ILE A 99 0.40 -5.40 1.17
CA ILE A 99 -1.01 -5.07 1.31
C ILE A 99 -1.27 -3.75 0.59
N MET A 100 -2.19 -3.79 -0.37
CA MET A 100 -2.76 -2.61 -1.00
C MET A 100 -4.28 -2.67 -0.83
N CYS A 101 -4.82 -1.69 -0.13
CA CYS A 101 -6.22 -1.59 0.21
C CYS A 101 -6.63 -0.12 0.19
N TYR A 102 -6.95 0.38 -1.01
CA TYR A 102 -7.53 1.70 -1.17
C TYR A 102 -9.05 1.64 -0.97
N SER A 103 -9.60 2.59 -0.21
CA SER A 103 -11.04 2.80 -0.16
C SER A 103 -11.41 3.99 -1.07
N PRO A 104 -12.52 3.94 -1.82
CA PRO A 104 -12.92 5.06 -2.69
C PRO A 104 -13.30 6.31 -1.89
N GLN A 105 -13.61 6.14 -0.59
CA GLN A 105 -13.97 7.23 0.32
C GLN A 105 -13.27 7.02 1.66
N LEU A 106 -13.02 8.10 2.40
CA LEU A 106 -12.44 8.00 3.73
C LEU A 106 -13.36 7.17 4.65
N ILE A 107 -12.86 6.03 5.11
CA ILE A 107 -13.59 5.15 6.04
C ILE A 107 -12.90 5.08 7.39
N ARG A 108 -13.68 5.25 8.46
CA ARG A 108 -13.24 4.94 9.82
C ARG A 108 -13.50 3.47 10.12
N MET A 109 -12.52 2.78 10.71
CA MET A 109 -12.70 1.40 11.13
C MET A 109 -11.90 1.02 12.37
N PRO A 110 -12.39 0.07 13.18
CA PRO A 110 -11.61 -0.50 14.26
C PRO A 110 -10.48 -1.35 13.66
N VAL A 111 -9.25 -1.08 14.07
CA VAL A 111 -8.07 -1.90 13.79
C VAL A 111 -7.38 -2.13 15.12
N ASP A 112 -7.17 -3.40 15.48
CA ASP A 112 -6.50 -3.78 16.72
C ASP A 112 -5.11 -3.12 16.83
N ALA A 113 -4.75 -2.63 18.02
CA ALA A 113 -3.46 -1.98 18.24
C ALA A 113 -2.23 -2.82 17.82
N LYS A 114 -2.35 -4.15 17.78
CA LYS A 114 -1.32 -5.11 17.37
C LYS A 114 -1.62 -5.78 16.03
N ALA A 115 -2.52 -5.21 15.22
CA ALA A 115 -3.00 -5.79 13.97
C ALA A 115 -1.87 -6.28 13.04
N PHE A 116 -0.75 -5.55 12.96
CA PHE A 116 0.38 -5.91 12.11
C PHE A 116 1.48 -6.75 12.79
N GLU A 117 1.35 -7.10 14.08
CA GLU A 117 2.40 -7.79 14.88
C GLU A 117 2.84 -9.13 14.27
N LYS A 118 1.91 -9.85 13.64
CA LYS A 118 2.19 -11.14 13.00
C LYS A 118 2.85 -11.02 11.62
N MET A 119 2.79 -9.86 10.97
CA MET A 119 3.25 -9.64 9.59
C MET A 119 4.71 -9.18 9.54
N LYS A 120 5.61 -9.98 10.13
CA LYS A 120 7.04 -9.64 10.30
C LYS A 120 7.78 -9.37 8.97
N TYR A 121 7.30 -9.92 7.87
CA TYR A 121 7.89 -9.76 6.54
C TYR A 121 7.15 -8.75 5.65
N LEU A 122 6.21 -7.97 6.20
CA LEU A 122 5.52 -6.92 5.47
C LEU A 122 6.53 -5.86 4.99
N LYS A 123 6.53 -5.61 3.69
CA LYS A 123 7.38 -4.66 2.97
C LYS A 123 6.59 -3.48 2.42
N PHE A 124 5.39 -3.74 1.92
CA PHE A 124 4.55 -2.72 1.27
C PHE A 124 3.21 -2.63 2.01
N LEU A 125 2.89 -1.44 2.48
CA LEU A 125 1.59 -1.13 3.08
C LEU A 125 1.04 0.14 2.46
N MET A 126 -0.02 -0.01 1.67
CA MET A 126 -0.70 1.09 0.98
C MET A 126 -2.18 1.06 1.35
N VAL A 127 -2.60 2.02 2.16
CA VAL A 127 -3.96 2.07 2.73
C VAL A 127 -4.53 3.50 2.71
N PRO A 128 -4.64 4.13 1.52
CA PRO A 128 -5.26 5.44 1.42
C PRO A 128 -6.73 5.40 1.78
N ASN A 129 -7.25 6.53 2.26
CA ASN A 129 -8.65 6.70 2.66
C ASN A 129 -9.10 5.75 3.79
N VAL A 130 -8.17 5.34 4.66
CA VAL A 130 -8.47 4.53 5.85
C VAL A 130 -8.02 5.26 7.10
N CYS A 131 -8.99 5.63 7.93
CA CYS A 131 -8.75 6.18 9.26
C CYS A 131 -9.01 5.10 10.31
N ILE A 132 -8.07 4.89 11.23
CA ILE A 132 -8.20 3.89 12.30
C ILE A 132 -8.66 4.55 13.60
N CYS A 133 -9.44 3.80 14.41
CA CYS A 133 -10.00 4.33 15.65
C CYS A 133 -9.11 4.11 16.88
N GLU A 134 -8.06 3.31 16.77
CA GLU A 134 -7.17 2.95 17.89
C GLU A 134 -5.70 3.17 17.50
N GLU A 135 -4.89 3.61 18.46
CA GLU A 135 -3.45 3.80 18.26
C GLU A 135 -2.73 2.45 18.04
N LEU A 136 -1.89 2.39 17.02
CA LEU A 136 -1.07 1.21 16.77
C LEU A 136 0.06 1.11 17.81
N LYS A 137 0.17 -0.04 18.47
CA LYS A 137 1.29 -0.42 19.33
C LYS A 137 2.42 -1.10 18.57
N TYR A 138 2.18 -1.54 17.35
CA TYR A 138 3.16 -2.21 16.51
C TYR A 138 3.00 -1.89 15.03
N LEU A 139 4.12 -1.61 14.36
CA LEU A 139 4.23 -1.54 12.91
C LEU A 139 5.53 -2.25 12.48
N PRO A 140 5.55 -3.03 11.38
CA PRO A 140 6.72 -3.81 11.00
C PRO A 140 7.92 -2.94 10.56
N ASN A 141 9.04 -3.02 11.28
CA ASN A 141 10.29 -2.30 10.94
C ASN A 141 10.88 -2.66 9.56
N GLY A 142 10.43 -3.79 8.99
CA GLY A 142 10.83 -4.23 7.67
C GLY A 142 10.13 -3.51 6.51
N LEU A 143 9.22 -2.57 6.78
CA LEU A 143 8.53 -1.81 5.74
C LEU A 143 9.51 -1.03 4.86
N THR A 144 9.35 -1.18 3.55
CA THR A 144 10.09 -0.44 2.52
C THR A 144 9.23 0.66 1.89
N LEU A 145 7.90 0.49 1.89
CA LEU A 145 6.95 1.49 1.44
C LEU A 145 5.78 1.54 2.42
N LEU A 146 5.49 2.74 2.91
CA LEU A 146 4.31 3.04 3.72
C LEU A 146 3.55 4.21 3.10
N GLN A 147 2.32 3.95 2.64
CA GLN A 147 1.39 4.97 2.20
C GLN A 147 0.13 4.87 3.05
N TRP A 148 -0.07 5.85 3.93
CA TRP A 148 -1.21 5.93 4.82
C TRP A 148 -1.55 7.41 5.12
N PRO A 149 -2.08 8.14 4.12
CA PRO A 149 -2.54 9.50 4.33
C PRO A 149 -3.64 9.57 5.39
N GLU A 150 -3.76 10.73 6.05
CA GLU A 150 -4.71 11.00 7.13
C GLU A 150 -4.58 10.03 8.32
N PHE A 151 -3.38 9.50 8.56
CA PHE A 151 -3.12 8.63 9.70
C PHE A 151 -3.34 9.41 11.02
N PRO A 152 -4.27 8.97 11.88
CA PRO A 152 -4.80 9.81 12.95
C PRO A 152 -3.97 9.79 14.24
N PHE A 153 -2.86 9.05 14.27
CA PHE A 153 -2.06 8.84 15.48
C PHE A 153 -0.55 9.06 15.24
N SER A 154 0.23 9.08 16.32
CA SER A 154 1.68 8.97 16.23
C SER A 154 2.10 7.57 15.77
N LEU A 155 3.30 7.44 15.20
CA LEU A 155 3.88 6.14 14.92
C LEU A 155 4.23 5.41 16.24
N PRO A 156 4.15 4.06 16.29
CA PRO A 156 4.47 3.31 17.50
C PRO A 156 5.88 3.61 18.00
N SER A 157 6.08 3.74 19.31
CA SER A 157 7.38 4.08 19.91
C SER A 157 8.53 3.11 19.61
N LYS A 158 8.20 1.86 19.22
CA LYS A 158 9.18 0.82 18.84
C LYS A 158 9.34 0.67 17.31
N TYR A 159 8.76 1.57 16.53
CA TYR A 159 8.88 1.58 15.09
C TYR A 159 10.16 2.32 14.67
N TYR A 160 11.09 1.57 14.09
CA TYR A 160 12.39 2.02 13.61
C TYR A 160 12.51 1.70 12.11
N PRO A 161 12.06 2.59 11.22
CA PRO A 161 11.93 2.34 9.78
C PRO A 161 13.26 2.36 9.02
N GLN A 162 14.22 1.51 9.40
CA GLN A 162 15.57 1.48 8.78
C GLN A 162 15.56 1.06 7.30
N GLN A 163 14.52 0.36 6.85
CA GLN A 163 14.41 -0.15 5.48
C GLN A 163 13.45 0.68 4.62
N LEU A 164 12.89 1.77 5.17
CA LEU A 164 11.87 2.56 4.51
C LEU A 164 12.48 3.40 3.39
N VAL A 165 12.02 3.16 2.17
CA VAL A 165 12.44 3.83 0.94
C VAL A 165 11.42 4.89 0.53
N ALA A 166 10.14 4.67 0.82
CA ALA A 166 9.07 5.60 0.49
C ALA A 166 8.07 5.73 1.65
N LEU A 167 7.72 6.97 1.99
CA LEU A 167 6.75 7.30 3.02
C LEU A 167 5.79 8.36 2.49
N GLU A 168 4.50 8.05 2.50
CA GLU A 168 3.43 8.98 2.13
C GLU A 168 2.39 8.99 3.26
N MET A 169 2.42 10.04 4.07
CA MET A 169 1.56 10.22 5.25
C MET A 169 0.98 11.64 5.27
N SER A 170 0.60 12.18 4.11
CA SER A 170 -0.01 13.51 4.02
C SER A 170 -1.17 13.68 4.99
N ASN A 171 -1.30 14.88 5.56
CA ASN A 171 -2.34 15.24 6.54
C ASN A 171 -2.41 14.35 7.79
N SER A 172 -1.31 13.66 8.13
CA SER A 172 -1.23 12.83 9.35
C SER A 172 -0.63 13.62 10.52
N LEU A 173 -0.90 13.17 11.75
CA LEU A 173 -0.36 13.80 12.98
C LEU A 173 1.10 13.41 13.29
N ILE A 174 1.83 12.88 12.31
CA ILE A 174 3.18 12.36 12.51
C ILE A 174 4.19 13.50 12.44
N ARG A 175 4.76 13.83 13.60
CA ARG A 175 5.98 14.64 13.68
C ARG A 175 7.19 13.74 13.46
N LEU A 176 7.79 13.81 12.29
CA LEU A 176 9.06 13.14 12.02
C LEU A 176 10.19 13.97 12.64
N GLU A 177 10.48 13.77 13.92
CA GLU A 177 11.55 14.48 14.64
C GLU A 177 12.99 14.06 14.22
N ARG A 178 13.14 13.20 13.20
CA ARG A 178 14.44 12.76 12.70
C ARG A 178 14.49 12.78 11.18
N THR A 179 15.62 13.29 10.68
CA THR A 179 16.08 13.24 9.30
C THR A 179 15.72 11.90 8.66
N ILE A 180 14.80 11.89 7.70
CA ILE A 180 14.63 10.72 6.83
C ILE A 180 15.83 10.72 5.90
N LYS A 181 16.85 9.94 6.26
CA LYS A 181 17.96 9.66 5.36
C LYS A 181 17.49 8.59 4.38
N LEU A 182 16.93 9.03 3.26
CA LEU A 182 16.57 8.17 2.13
C LEU A 182 17.85 7.73 1.42
N ASP A 183 18.56 6.72 1.95
CA ASP A 183 19.63 6.06 1.19
C ASP A 183 19.03 5.15 0.12
N CYS A 184 18.41 5.80 -0.87
CA CYS A 184 17.56 5.15 -1.85
C CYS A 184 18.30 5.02 -3.18
N LYS A 185 19.15 4.01 -3.29
CA LYS A 185 19.73 3.58 -4.57
C LYS A 185 18.69 3.20 -5.64
N ILE A 186 17.40 3.16 -5.29
CA ILE A 186 16.28 2.70 -6.14
C ILE A 186 15.27 3.83 -6.46
N LEU A 187 15.28 4.96 -5.74
CA LEU A 187 14.44 6.11 -6.10
C LEU A 187 15.10 6.81 -7.28
N SER A 188 14.64 6.50 -8.49
CA SER A 188 15.06 7.21 -9.70
C SER A 188 14.46 8.62 -9.77
N TYR A 189 13.33 8.87 -9.11
CA TYR A 189 12.61 10.14 -9.09
C TYR A 189 11.96 10.39 -7.73
N LEU A 190 11.85 11.66 -7.35
CA LEU A 190 11.00 12.09 -6.23
C LEU A 190 9.52 12.07 -6.65
N PRO A 191 8.59 11.71 -5.76
CA PRO A 191 7.16 11.86 -6.03
C PRO A 191 6.82 13.34 -6.23
N ASP A 192 5.99 13.64 -7.22
CA ASP A 192 5.61 15.02 -7.55
C ASP A 192 4.98 15.73 -6.34
N ASP A 193 4.32 15.00 -5.45
CA ASP A 193 3.62 15.53 -4.27
C ASP A 193 4.49 15.76 -3.01
N ILE A 194 5.82 15.58 -3.09
CA ILE A 194 6.68 15.69 -1.90
C ILE A 194 6.63 17.08 -1.22
N TYR A 195 6.30 18.13 -1.97
CA TYR A 195 6.11 19.49 -1.46
C TYR A 195 4.96 19.61 -0.44
N LYS A 196 4.05 18.63 -0.37
CA LYS A 196 2.97 18.57 0.64
C LYS A 196 3.50 18.25 2.04
N LEU A 197 4.76 17.83 2.17
CA LEU A 197 5.44 17.65 3.46
C LEU A 197 5.92 18.99 4.02
N GLN A 198 4.96 19.87 4.34
CA GLN A 198 5.22 21.26 4.76
C GLN A 198 6.10 21.40 6.02
N LEU A 199 6.15 20.34 6.84
CA LEU A 199 6.93 20.29 8.09
C LEU A 199 8.25 19.51 7.95
N LEU A 200 8.65 19.14 6.73
CA LEU A 200 9.91 18.47 6.48
C LEU A 200 11.08 19.45 6.72
N THR A 201 11.91 19.16 7.72
CA THR A 201 13.04 20.04 8.09
C THR A 201 14.35 19.67 7.40
N ILE A 202 14.55 18.38 7.10
CA ILE A 202 15.78 17.87 6.50
C ILE A 202 15.47 16.81 5.46
N LEU A 203 15.93 17.02 4.22
CA LEU A 203 15.78 16.10 3.09
C LEU A 203 17.18 15.75 2.53
N ASP A 204 17.60 14.48 2.67
CA ASP A 204 18.89 13.97 2.17
C ASP A 204 18.64 12.98 1.03
N ILE A 205 19.05 13.36 -0.19
CA ILE A 205 18.77 12.62 -1.44
C ILE A 205 20.08 12.40 -2.21
N PRO A 206 20.93 11.46 -1.77
CA PRO A 206 22.26 11.29 -2.35
C PRO A 206 22.24 10.69 -3.77
N THR A 207 21.11 10.10 -4.22
CA THR A 207 21.06 9.23 -5.41
C THR A 207 19.89 9.44 -6.38
N ALA A 208 18.89 10.26 -6.07
CA ALA A 208 17.73 10.44 -6.97
C ALA A 208 18.01 11.45 -8.09
N LYS A 209 17.42 11.25 -9.28
CA LYS A 209 17.42 12.25 -10.35
C LYS A 209 16.25 13.21 -10.12
N LEU A 210 16.52 14.51 -10.06
CA LEU A 210 15.50 15.54 -10.11
C LEU A 210 15.03 15.68 -11.56
N ARG A 211 13.71 15.76 -11.80
CA ARG A 211 13.21 16.17 -13.11
C ARG A 211 13.37 17.68 -13.21
N GLN A 212 13.89 18.15 -14.35
CA GLN A 212 13.77 19.54 -14.75
C GLN A 212 12.29 19.74 -15.10
N THR A 213 11.51 20.32 -14.20
CA THR A 213 10.10 20.61 -14.48
C THR A 213 10.03 21.94 -15.22
N SER A 214 10.20 21.90 -16.53
CA SER A 214 9.63 22.95 -17.39
C SER A 214 8.12 22.71 -17.46
N ASP A 215 7.37 23.65 -16.92
CA ASP A 215 5.95 23.91 -17.18
C ASP A 215 4.95 22.82 -16.78
N TYR A 216 4.62 22.72 -15.48
CA TYR A 216 3.28 22.33 -15.04
C TYR A 216 2.99 22.84 -13.62
N PHE A 217 2.97 24.17 -13.46
CA PHE A 217 2.37 24.81 -12.29
C PHE A 217 0.91 25.14 -12.59
N ASP A 218 0.04 24.12 -12.61
CA ASP A 218 -1.40 24.32 -12.64
C ASP A 218 -1.93 24.51 -11.20
N GLY A 219 -2.14 25.78 -10.84
CA GLY A 219 -3.24 26.22 -9.97
C GLY A 219 -3.15 26.07 -8.45
N PHE A 220 -2.42 25.11 -7.87
CA PHE A 220 -2.47 24.86 -6.40
C PHE A 220 -1.12 24.80 -5.66
N SER A 221 -0.01 25.15 -6.31
CA SER A 221 1.37 24.86 -5.85
C SER A 221 2.11 25.99 -5.13
N ARG A 222 1.47 27.07 -4.70
CA ARG A 222 2.20 28.25 -4.17
C ARG A 222 2.89 28.06 -2.81
N ILE A 223 2.82 26.88 -2.21
CA ILE A 223 3.41 26.63 -0.90
C ILE A 223 4.39 25.47 -1.04
N GLY A 224 5.65 25.79 -1.31
CA GLY A 224 6.77 24.85 -1.23
C GLY A 224 7.03 24.38 0.22
N PHE A 225 8.19 23.78 0.47
CA PHE A 225 8.55 23.33 1.82
C PHE A 225 8.69 24.51 2.79
N LEU A 226 7.75 24.66 3.72
CA LEU A 226 7.69 25.81 4.64
C LEU A 226 8.76 25.81 5.74
N MET A 227 9.27 24.63 6.11
CA MET A 227 10.22 24.48 7.23
C MET A 227 11.51 23.75 6.83
N LEU A 228 11.83 23.67 5.53
CA LEU A 228 13.00 22.94 5.06
C LEU A 228 14.26 23.76 5.29
N ASP A 229 14.96 23.43 6.37
CA ASP A 229 16.18 24.11 6.79
C ASP A 229 17.41 23.63 6.00
N PHE A 230 17.40 22.36 5.57
CA PHE A 230 18.56 21.74 4.94
C PHE A 230 18.20 20.71 3.88
N VAL A 231 18.75 20.89 2.67
CA VAL A 231 18.71 19.91 1.58
C VAL A 231 20.12 19.46 1.26
N SER A 232 20.37 18.15 1.32
CA SER A 232 21.66 17.57 0.96
C SER A 232 21.56 16.72 -0.30
N PHE A 233 22.39 17.08 -1.27
CA PHE A 233 22.63 16.33 -2.50
C PHE A 233 24.01 15.67 -2.51
N ARG A 234 24.61 15.46 -1.34
CA ARG A 234 26.01 15.05 -1.21
C ARG A 234 26.23 13.69 -1.90
N GLY A 235 26.96 13.69 -3.01
CA GLY A 235 27.21 12.50 -3.85
C GLY A 235 26.52 12.50 -5.22
N ASN A 236 25.66 13.47 -5.51
CA ASN A 236 24.93 13.56 -6.77
C ASN A 236 25.77 14.28 -7.84
N LYS A 237 26.27 13.54 -8.84
CA LYS A 237 27.17 14.06 -9.89
C LYS A 237 26.45 14.68 -11.09
N ASN A 238 25.10 14.67 -11.11
CA ASN A 238 24.29 15.00 -12.28
C ASN A 238 23.37 16.23 -12.07
N ILE A 239 23.65 17.09 -11.10
CA ILE A 239 22.85 18.31 -10.87
C ILE A 239 23.42 19.40 -11.76
N SER A 240 22.66 19.78 -12.80
CA SER A 240 23.06 20.85 -13.72
C SER A 240 22.45 22.21 -13.38
N GLU A 241 21.31 22.27 -12.68
CA GLU A 241 20.68 23.51 -12.19
C GLU A 241 19.57 23.20 -11.17
N LEU A 242 19.32 24.14 -10.25
CA LEU A 242 18.18 24.18 -9.33
C LEU A 242 17.45 25.49 -9.62
N ASP A 243 16.22 25.42 -10.12
CA ASP A 243 15.28 26.56 -10.13
C ASP A 243 14.53 26.62 -8.79
#